data_AF-A0A7S1XKF3-F1
#
_entry.id   AF-A0A7S1XKF3-F1
#
_cell.length_a   1.000
_cell.length_b   1.000
_cell.length_c   1.000
_cell.angle_alpha   90.00
_cell.angle_beta   90.00
_cell.angle_gamma   90.00
#
_symmetry.space_group_name_H-M   'P 1'
#
loop_
_entity.id
_entity.type
_entity.pdbx_description
1 polymer ?
#
loop_
_entity_poly.entity_id
_entity_poly.type
_entity_poly.pdbx_seq_one_letter_code
_entity_poly.pdbx_strand_id
1 'polypeptide(L)'
;HHHHHHHHHHHHEKKHNARIYQMKVPPELYQHSYGELYQELVAPPLNLVALGLYRTAGTKNSVEPYVYTAPRADTVLHEGDRVFVLGEPILRSEDAGGPRRRATRRASNRLNYSSMLAQKPRWGPGPVLQGHLGS
;
A
#
# COMPACT_ATOMS: atom_id res chain seq x y z
N HIS A 1 26.41 -45.78 -28.25
CA HIS A 1 26.12 -45.41 -26.85
C HIS A 1 25.65 -43.96 -26.80
N HIS A 2 24.34 -43.72 -26.84
CA HIS A 2 23.73 -42.39 -26.77
C HIS A 2 23.52 -42.00 -25.30
N HIS A 3 24.29 -41.03 -24.80
CA HIS A 3 24.07 -40.43 -23.49
C HIS A 3 22.88 -39.47 -23.55
N HIS A 4 21.79 -39.83 -22.88
CA HIS A 4 20.67 -38.92 -22.62
C HIS A 4 21.08 -37.98 -21.46
N HIS A 5 21.35 -36.72 -21.78
CA HIS A 5 21.47 -35.66 -20.79
C HIS A 5 20.08 -35.25 -20.28
N HIS A 6 19.72 -35.69 -19.08
CA HIS A 6 18.58 -35.15 -18.35
C HIS A 6 18.89 -33.72 -17.89
N HIS A 7 18.31 -32.73 -18.59
CA HIS A 7 18.28 -31.35 -18.12
C HIS A 7 17.27 -31.22 -16.97
N HIS A 8 17.77 -31.16 -15.73
CA HIS A 8 16.99 -30.73 -14.57
C HIS A 8 16.72 -29.22 -14.70
N HIS A 9 15.49 -28.86 -15.08
CA HIS A 9 15.00 -27.49 -14.97
C HIS A 9 14.86 -27.13 -13.49
N HIS A 10 15.87 -26.45 -12.93
CA HIS A 10 15.75 -25.78 -11.64
C HIS A 10 14.72 -24.64 -11.76
N HIS A 11 13.50 -24.90 -11.29
CA HIS A 11 12.49 -23.87 -11.07
C HIS A 11 13.01 -22.94 -9.97
N HIS A 12 13.52 -21.77 -10.38
CA HIS A 12 14.01 -20.76 -9.46
C HIS A 12 12.80 -20.08 -8.81
N GLU A 13 12.31 -20.67 -7.71
CA GLU A 13 11.21 -20.12 -6.92
C GLU A 13 11.63 -18.74 -6.38
N LYS A 14 11.04 -17.67 -6.91
CA LYS A 14 11.29 -16.32 -6.40
C LYS A 14 10.67 -16.22 -5.01
N LYS A 15 11.49 -16.25 -3.97
CA LYS A 15 11.05 -15.99 -2.59
C LYS A 15 10.56 -14.55 -2.49
N HIS A 16 9.26 -14.38 -2.29
CA HIS A 16 8.65 -13.07 -2.03
C HIS A 16 8.95 -12.64 -0.59
N ASN A 17 9.59 -11.48 -0.44
CA ASN A 17 9.96 -10.93 0.88
C ASN A 17 8.93 -9.90 1.35
N ALA A 18 7.65 -10.30 1.39
CA ALA A 18 6.59 -9.44 1.89
C ALA A 18 6.75 -9.20 3.39
N ARG A 19 6.48 -7.97 3.85
CA ARG A 19 6.57 -7.56 5.26
C ARG A 19 5.33 -6.76 5.63
N ILE A 20 4.95 -6.85 6.90
CA ILE A 20 3.95 -5.96 7.48
C ILE A 20 4.67 -4.72 8.02
N TYR A 21 4.22 -3.55 7.62
CA TYR A 21 4.71 -2.27 8.15
C TYR A 21 3.57 -1.25 8.24
N GLN A 22 3.83 -0.14 8.92
CA GLN A 22 2.88 0.97 9.02
C GLN A 22 3.30 2.14 8.14
N MET A 23 2.32 2.84 7.59
CA MET A 23 2.50 4.11 6.90
C MET A 23 1.44 5.12 7.38
N LYS A 24 1.72 6.41 7.24
CA LYS A 24 0.71 7.45 7.46
C LYS A 24 -0.29 7.43 6.30
N VAL A 25 -1.56 7.68 6.59
CA VAL A 25 -2.52 7.98 5.52
C VAL A 25 -2.08 9.29 4.84
N PRO A 26 -1.98 9.33 3.49
CA PRO A 26 -1.66 10.55 2.76
C PRO A 26 -2.74 11.62 2.99
N PRO A 27 -2.37 12.92 3.12
CA PRO A 27 -3.35 13.99 3.33
C PRO A 27 -4.42 14.08 2.25
N GLU A 28 -4.10 13.68 1.02
CA GLU A 28 -5.02 13.65 -0.12
C GLU A 28 -6.15 12.63 0.05
N LEU A 29 -6.00 11.68 0.97
CA LEU A 29 -7.00 10.65 1.29
C LEU A 29 -7.68 10.90 2.65
N TYR A 30 -7.44 12.06 3.29
CA TYR A 30 -8.24 12.44 4.46
C TYR A 30 -9.69 12.66 4.03
N GLN A 31 -10.63 12.23 4.88
CA GLN A 31 -12.07 12.21 4.59
C GLN A 31 -12.52 11.27 3.46
N HIS A 32 -11.59 10.62 2.76
CA HIS A 32 -11.94 9.47 1.92
C HIS A 32 -12.20 8.23 2.77
N SER A 33 -12.86 7.26 2.16
CA SER A 33 -13.16 5.98 2.76
C SER A 33 -11.94 5.05 2.78
N TYR A 34 -11.91 4.12 3.73
CA TYR A 34 -10.91 3.06 3.79
C TYR A 34 -10.91 2.20 2.52
N GLY A 35 -12.06 2.00 1.89
CA GLY A 35 -12.19 1.29 0.62
C GLY A 35 -11.46 1.99 -0.53
N GLU A 36 -11.54 3.31 -0.63
CA GLU A 36 -10.77 4.09 -1.61
C GLU A 36 -9.27 3.95 -1.37
N LEU A 37 -8.81 4.11 -0.11
CA LEU A 37 -7.41 3.86 0.23
C LEU A 37 -6.96 2.44 -0.12
N TYR A 38 -7.80 1.44 0.14
CA TYR A 38 -7.48 0.06 -0.19
C TYR A 38 -7.30 -0.12 -1.71
N GLN A 39 -8.20 0.43 -2.52
CA GLN A 39 -8.13 0.38 -3.99
C GLN A 39 -6.85 1.05 -4.51
N GLU A 40 -6.48 2.19 -3.93
CA GLU A 40 -5.24 2.90 -4.24
C GLU A 40 -4.00 2.07 -3.93
N LEU A 41 -3.98 1.42 -2.77
CA LEU A 41 -2.83 0.64 -2.32
C LEU A 41 -2.63 -0.65 -3.12
N VAL A 42 -3.72 -1.34 -3.50
CA VAL A 42 -3.63 -2.59 -4.28
C VAL A 42 -3.29 -2.32 -5.74
N ALA A 43 -3.61 -1.13 -6.26
CA ALA A 43 -3.35 -0.78 -7.64
C ALA A 43 -1.83 -0.75 -7.94
N PRO A 44 -1.41 -1.19 -9.14
CA PRO A 44 -0.03 -0.99 -9.59
C PRO A 44 0.35 0.51 -9.62
N PRO A 45 1.59 0.88 -9.25
CA PRO A 45 2.72 -0.02 -8.94
C PRO A 45 2.81 -0.42 -7.46
N LEU A 46 1.89 0.01 -6.59
CA LEU A 46 2.04 -0.14 -5.14
C LEU A 46 1.94 -1.60 -4.70
N ASN A 47 0.94 -2.35 -5.17
CA ASN A 47 0.74 -3.76 -4.83
C ASN A 47 0.78 -4.03 -3.31
N LEU A 48 0.19 -3.13 -2.54
CA LEU A 48 0.12 -3.19 -1.08
C LEU A 48 -1.29 -3.59 -0.64
N VAL A 49 -1.38 -4.46 0.37
CA VAL A 49 -2.65 -4.86 0.97
C VAL A 49 -2.80 -4.17 2.31
N ALA A 50 -3.82 -3.33 2.47
CA ALA A 50 -4.14 -2.75 3.77
C ALA A 50 -4.83 -3.79 4.67
N LEU A 51 -4.39 -3.85 5.93
CA LEU A 51 -4.86 -4.83 6.93
C LEU A 51 -5.73 -4.18 8.02
N GLY A 52 -5.45 -2.93 8.35
CA GLY A 52 -6.16 -2.21 9.39
C GLY A 52 -5.60 -0.82 9.64
N LEU A 53 -6.27 -0.07 10.50
CA LEU A 53 -5.90 1.29 10.88
C LEU A 53 -5.39 1.31 12.32
N TYR A 54 -4.38 2.13 12.58
CA TYR A 54 -4.08 2.65 13.90
C TYR A 54 -4.64 4.07 13.98
N ARG A 55 -5.63 4.25 14.85
CA ARG A 55 -6.34 5.50 15.09
C ARG A 55 -5.69 6.21 16.25
N THR A 56 -5.41 7.49 16.09
CA THR A 56 -4.92 8.32 17.19
C THR A 56 -6.04 8.65 18.18
N ALA A 57 -5.67 9.03 19.40
CA ALA A 57 -6.61 9.59 20.36
C ALA A 57 -7.37 10.80 19.76
N GLY A 58 -8.61 11.01 20.21
CA GLY A 58 -9.50 12.06 19.73
C GLY A 58 -10.30 11.68 18.48
N THR A 59 -9.92 10.63 17.73
CA THR A 59 -10.72 10.16 16.60
C THR A 59 -12.02 9.52 17.11
N LYS A 60 -13.18 9.98 16.60
CA LYS A 60 -14.51 9.54 17.03
C LYS A 60 -14.73 9.59 18.55
N ASN A 61 -14.15 10.60 19.22
CA ASN A 61 -14.21 10.78 20.67
C ASN A 61 -13.57 9.64 21.49
N SER A 62 -12.72 8.80 20.87
CA SER A 62 -11.92 7.83 21.62
C SER A 62 -10.85 8.55 22.43
N VAL A 63 -10.80 8.30 23.74
CA VAL A 63 -9.81 8.89 24.64
C VAL A 63 -8.41 8.34 24.36
N GLU A 64 -8.33 7.06 24.00
CA GLU A 64 -7.08 6.36 23.75
C GLU A 64 -6.93 5.99 22.27
N PRO A 65 -5.69 5.89 21.75
CA PRO A 65 -5.45 5.34 20.43
C PRO A 65 -5.79 3.86 20.38
N TYR A 66 -6.21 3.36 19.23
CA TYR A 66 -6.60 1.95 19.07
C TYR A 66 -6.30 1.41 17.68
N VAL A 67 -6.19 0.08 17.59
CA VAL A 67 -6.11 -0.62 16.32
C VAL A 67 -7.51 -1.02 15.88
N TYR A 68 -7.89 -0.62 14.68
CA TYR A 68 -9.11 -1.07 14.02
C TYR A 68 -8.73 -2.05 12.91
N THR A 69 -8.83 -3.35 13.23
CA THR A 69 -8.59 -4.44 12.28
C THR A 69 -9.78 -4.62 11.34
N ALA A 70 -9.52 -4.89 10.06
CA ALA A 70 -10.55 -5.04 9.03
C ALA A 70 -11.65 -3.94 9.08
N PRO A 71 -11.30 -2.64 8.97
CA PRO A 71 -12.29 -1.59 8.91
C PRO A 71 -13.26 -1.83 7.74
N ARG A 72 -14.53 -1.47 7.95
CA ARG A 72 -15.51 -1.47 6.87
C ARG A 72 -15.04 -0.56 5.73
N ALA A 73 -15.37 -0.90 4.49
CA ALA A 73 -14.98 -0.12 3.32
C ALA A 73 -15.43 1.34 3.38
N ASP A 74 -16.58 1.63 4.00
CA ASP A 74 -17.14 2.97 4.22
C ASP A 74 -16.50 3.74 5.40
N THR A 75 -15.47 3.17 6.06
CA THR A 75 -14.82 3.81 7.20
C THR A 75 -14.04 5.06 6.76
N VAL A 76 -14.51 6.24 7.15
CA VAL A 76 -13.83 7.51 6.85
C VAL A 76 -12.46 7.60 7.52
N LEU A 77 -11.45 7.98 6.75
CA LEU A 77 -10.06 8.18 7.17
C LEU A 77 -9.87 9.58 7.75
N HIS A 78 -9.07 9.67 8.81
CA HIS A 78 -8.85 10.93 9.54
C HIS A 78 -7.38 11.34 9.49
N GLU A 79 -7.13 12.62 9.72
CA GLU A 79 -5.79 13.08 9.99
C GLU A 79 -5.19 12.34 11.20
N GLY A 80 -3.95 11.89 11.06
CA GLY A 80 -3.25 11.12 12.10
C GLY A 80 -3.42 9.61 11.99
N ASP A 81 -4.40 9.12 11.21
CA ASP A 81 -4.54 7.69 10.94
C ASP A 81 -3.26 7.13 10.31
N ARG A 82 -2.89 5.92 10.77
CA ARG A 82 -1.85 5.11 10.14
C ARG A 82 -2.49 3.82 9.65
N VAL A 83 -2.01 3.30 8.53
CA VAL A 83 -2.49 2.03 7.98
C VAL A 83 -1.38 0.98 8.09
N PHE A 84 -1.76 -0.20 8.55
CA PHE A 84 -0.93 -1.40 8.47
C PHE A 84 -1.05 -1.99 7.07
N VAL A 85 0.06 -2.17 6.38
CA VAL A 85 0.11 -2.70 5.02
C VAL A 85 1.02 -3.92 4.96
N LEU A 86 0.62 -4.90 4.15
CA LEU A 86 1.44 -6.04 3.74
C LEU A 86 1.90 -5.80 2.30
N GLY A 87 3.21 -5.91 2.08
CA GLY A 87 3.79 -5.85 0.75
C GLY A 87 5.30 -5.77 0.82
N GLU A 88 5.94 -5.59 -0.33
CA GLU A 88 7.36 -5.27 -0.36
C GLU A 88 7.54 -3.80 0.02
N PRO A 89 8.33 -3.49 1.06
CA PRO A 89 8.56 -2.10 1.43
C PRO A 89 9.15 -1.36 0.24
N ILE A 90 8.53 -0.24 -0.14
CA ILE A 90 9.06 0.67 -1.15
C ILE A 90 10.29 1.36 -0.54
N LEU A 91 11.41 0.64 -0.49
CA LEU A 91 12.72 1.20 -0.22
C LEU A 91 13.08 1.99 -1.46
N ARG A 92 13.05 3.31 -1.38
CA ARG A 92 13.65 4.14 -2.42
C ARG A 92 15.09 3.66 -2.60
N SER A 93 15.41 3.15 -3.77
CA SER A 93 16.77 2.86 -4.20
C SER A 93 17.49 4.18 -4.48
N GLU A 94 17.75 4.98 -3.45
CA GLU A 94 18.70 6.11 -3.52
C GLU A 94 20.03 5.76 -2.84
N ASP A 95 20.14 4.59 -2.19
CA ASP A 95 21.33 4.18 -1.44
C ASP A 95 22.12 3.00 -2.07
N ALA A 96 21.82 2.60 -3.31
CA ALA A 96 22.55 1.51 -4.00
C ALA A 96 23.95 1.92 -4.52
N GLY A 97 24.58 2.92 -3.92
CA GLY A 97 25.93 3.40 -4.25
C GLY A 97 26.79 3.88 -3.08
N GLY A 98 26.40 3.66 -1.82
CA GLY A 98 27.14 4.15 -0.64
C GLY A 98 27.78 3.03 0.18
N PRO A 99 29.05 3.17 0.64
CA PRO A 99 29.75 2.12 1.37
C PRO A 99 29.08 1.85 2.72
N ARG A 100 28.82 0.56 2.97
CA ARG A 100 28.33 -0.02 4.23
C ARG A 100 29.01 0.62 5.45
N ARG A 101 28.32 1.55 6.12
CA ARG A 101 28.62 1.91 7.50
C ARG A 101 27.44 1.48 8.37
N ARG A 102 27.74 0.62 9.36
CA ARG A 102 26.86 0.30 10.49
C ARG A 102 26.46 1.63 11.14
N ALA A 103 25.24 2.07 10.91
CA ALA A 103 24.62 3.17 11.62
C ALA A 103 23.24 2.72 12.11
N THR A 104 22.94 3.10 13.33
CA THR A 104 21.82 2.69 14.16
C THR A 104 20.48 2.87 13.43
N ARG A 105 19.64 1.83 13.49
CA ARG A 105 18.30 1.77 12.88
C ARG A 105 17.35 2.76 13.57
N ARG A 106 17.41 4.01 13.15
CA ARG A 106 16.32 5.00 13.23
C ARG A 106 16.22 5.73 11.89
N ALA A 107 16.06 4.97 10.81
CA ALA A 107 15.61 5.54 9.55
C ALA A 107 14.10 5.80 9.69
N SER A 108 13.75 7.08 9.82
CA SER A 108 12.37 7.54 9.74
C SER A 108 11.85 7.24 8.33
N ASN A 109 10.97 6.24 8.21
CA ASN A 109 10.29 5.90 6.96
C ASN A 109 9.29 7.01 6.59
N ARG A 110 9.80 8.13 6.08
CA ARG A 110 8.96 9.15 5.43
C ARG A 110 8.80 8.74 3.96
N LEU A 111 7.92 7.78 3.73
CA LEU A 111 7.47 7.40 2.39
C LEU A 111 6.75 8.62 1.78
N ASN A 112 7.29 9.16 0.69
CA ASN A 112 6.69 10.31 0.01
C ASN A 112 5.65 9.78 -1.01
N TYR A 113 4.44 9.50 -0.52
CA TYR A 113 3.32 8.98 -1.31
C TYR A 113 2.81 9.97 -2.36
N SER A 114 2.88 11.28 -2.07
CA SER A 114 2.42 12.34 -2.97
C SER A 114 3.16 12.32 -4.31
N SER A 115 4.44 11.93 -4.37
CA SER A 115 5.18 11.84 -5.63
C SER A 115 4.81 10.62 -6.50
N MET A 116 4.21 9.58 -5.92
CA MET A 116 3.77 8.39 -6.65
C MET A 116 2.32 8.53 -7.12
N LEU A 117 1.44 9.14 -6.31
CA LEU A 117 0.07 9.45 -6.71
C LEU A 117 0.00 10.59 -7.75
N ALA A 118 0.97 11.51 -7.76
CA ALA A 118 1.08 12.57 -8.76
C ALA A 118 1.43 12.10 -10.18
N GLN A 119 1.82 10.83 -10.37
CA GLN A 119 2.13 10.26 -11.69
C GLN A 119 0.93 9.56 -12.35
N LYS A 120 -0.27 9.68 -11.78
CA LYS A 120 -1.48 9.07 -12.34
C LYS A 120 -1.93 9.73 -13.66
N PRO A 121 -2.32 8.95 -14.69
CA PRO A 121 -3.20 9.46 -15.73
C PRO A 121 -4.58 9.81 -15.13
N ARG A 122 -5.13 10.97 -15.51
CA ARG A 122 -6.46 11.42 -15.11
C ARG A 122 -7.52 10.49 -15.70
N TRP A 123 -7.97 9.49 -14.94
CA TRP A 123 -9.22 8.81 -15.26
C TRP A 123 -10.36 9.75 -14.86
N GLY A 124 -10.98 10.37 -15.87
CA GLY A 124 -12.23 11.12 -15.71
C GLY A 124 -13.39 10.20 -15.28
N PRO A 125 -14.52 10.77 -14.85
CA PRO A 125 -15.69 9.98 -14.47
C PRO A 125 -16.12 9.09 -15.65
N GLY A 126 -16.27 7.80 -15.40
CA GLY A 126 -16.70 6.82 -16.40
C GLY A 126 -18.09 7.16 -16.96
N PRO A 127 -18.43 6.68 -18.18
CA PRO A 127 -19.68 7.01 -18.83
C PRO A 127 -20.87 6.50 -18.02
N VAL A 128 -21.81 7.40 -17.75
CA VAL A 128 -23.13 7.08 -17.20
C VAL A 128 -23.87 6.28 -18.28
N LEU A 129 -24.10 4.98 -18.03
CA LEU A 129 -25.01 4.17 -18.84
C LEU A 129 -26.44 4.69 -18.67
N GLN A 130 -26.92 5.46 -19.66
CA GLN A 130 -28.34 5.79 -19.79
C GLN A 130 -29.11 4.53 -20.20
N GLY A 131 -29.86 3.96 -19.26
CA GLY A 131 -30.81 2.90 -19.55
C GLY A 131 -31.92 3.40 -20.48
N HIS A 132 -32.07 2.75 -21.63
CA HIS A 132 -33.28 2.82 -22.43
C HIS A 132 -34.42 2.11 -21.67
N LEU A 133 -35.37 2.89 -21.15
CA LEU A 133 -36.70 2.41 -20.82
C LEU A 133 -37.48 2.29 -22.13
N GLY A 134 -37.59 1.06 -22.63
CA GLY A 134 -38.57 0.70 -23.65
C GLY A 134 -39.90 0.37 -22.99
N SER A 135 -40.95 1.08 -23.37
CA SER A 135 -42.33 0.62 -23.51
C SER A 135 -43.07 1.61 -24.40
#